data_AF-A0A0N0TNC0-F1
#
_entry.id   AF-A0A0N0TNC0-F1
#
_cell.length_a   1.000
_cell.length_b   1.000
_cell.length_c   1.000
_cell.angle_alpha   90.00
_cell.angle_beta   90.00
_cell.angle_gamma   90.00
#
_symmetry.space_group_name_H-M   'P 1'
#
loop_
_entity.id
_entity.type
_entity.pdbx_description
1 polymer ?
#
loop_
_entity_poly.entity_id
_entity_poly.type
_entity_poly.pdbx_seq_one_letter_code
_entity_poly.pdbx_strand_id
1 'polypeptide(L)'
;MAARRALRFTAMAEGSSIGPETLGQIHDEVRRLTAAYPRLALPTLLGDLVEVQDLTFRLLEHGRVKPLQARELYLLAGITSGMLAKASHDLGNPSAAMMQARTAFVCADNADHQAMRAWVRSLQSLISYWAGRPAEAADYALLGQSTADDVRGTTSVWLACLSARAHALIGDAEATRTAIQQAEDARAAVVPDDLDAFGGIMTFPEPRQLYYVAEATVHLGEDPVLGESRSEAAVSAYRNASEDEWAFGDEAGAQTDLALARIARGEIEGAIEAVRPVLDLPVEQRNFGITSSAQRVHAALHADGRRNTGAAADLRGEIEAFTATPTSVLVR
;
A
#
# COMPACT_ATOMS: atom_id res chain seq x y z
N MET A 1 21.11 10.76 11.06
CA MET A 1 22.30 11.52 10.58
C MET A 1 23.61 10.76 10.72
N ALA A 2 23.98 10.20 11.88
CA ALA A 2 25.25 9.49 12.05
C ALA A 2 25.35 8.17 11.25
N ALA A 3 24.32 7.30 11.32
CA ALA A 3 24.28 6.05 10.55
C ALA A 3 24.34 6.30 9.03
N ARG A 4 23.57 7.28 8.54
CA ARG A 4 23.57 7.74 7.15
C ARG A 4 24.95 8.20 6.66
N ARG A 5 25.66 8.96 7.49
CA ARG A 5 27.04 9.39 7.21
C ARG A 5 28.00 8.20 7.17
N ALA A 6 27.82 7.21 8.03
CA ALA A 6 28.66 6.00 8.04
C ALA A 6 28.48 5.21 6.74
N LEU A 7 27.24 4.96 6.30
CA LEU A 7 26.95 4.29 5.02
C LEU A 7 27.62 5.01 3.84
N ARG A 8 27.45 6.33 3.74
CA ARG A 8 28.11 7.15 2.70
C ARG A 8 29.63 7.07 2.77
N PHE A 9 30.18 7.10 3.98
CA PHE A 9 31.63 7.02 4.17
C PHE A 9 32.18 5.66 3.73
N THR A 10 31.54 4.55 4.09
CA THR A 10 31.93 3.21 3.64
C THR A 10 31.93 3.12 2.12
N ALA A 11 30.84 3.55 1.48
CA ALA A 11 30.72 3.56 0.02
C ALA A 11 31.81 4.41 -0.66
N MET A 12 32.18 5.55 -0.07
CA MET A 12 33.28 6.37 -0.57
C MET A 12 34.66 5.76 -0.32
N ALA A 13 34.86 5.10 0.82
CA ALA A 13 36.14 4.49 1.21
C ALA A 13 36.51 3.30 0.32
N GLU A 14 35.52 2.57 -0.20
CA GLU A 14 35.71 1.50 -1.19
C GLU A 14 36.02 2.04 -2.62
N GLY A 15 35.98 3.36 -2.81
CA GLY A 15 36.33 4.03 -4.06
C GLY A 15 35.34 3.71 -5.17
N SER A 16 35.85 3.42 -6.37
CA SER A 16 34.99 3.14 -7.53
C SER A 16 34.50 1.70 -7.60
N SER A 17 34.88 0.79 -6.70
CA SER A 17 34.43 -0.61 -6.75
C SER A 17 33.50 -0.91 -5.58
N ILE A 18 32.36 -1.54 -5.84
CA ILE A 18 31.42 -1.90 -4.77
C ILE A 18 31.97 -3.12 -4.03
N GLY A 19 32.36 -2.92 -2.78
CA GLY A 19 32.72 -4.01 -1.88
C GLY A 19 31.48 -4.68 -1.29
N PRO A 20 31.64 -5.89 -0.74
CA PRO A 20 30.55 -6.65 -0.13
C PRO A 20 29.92 -5.93 1.07
N GLU A 21 30.69 -5.12 1.80
CA GLU A 21 30.19 -4.39 2.98
C GLU A 21 29.23 -3.25 2.60
N THR A 22 29.54 -2.47 1.56
CA THR A 22 28.61 -1.43 1.10
C THR A 22 27.29 -2.04 0.62
N LEU A 23 27.34 -3.15 -0.12
CA LEU A 23 26.14 -3.81 -0.60
C LEU A 23 25.30 -4.38 0.57
N GLY A 24 25.94 -5.03 1.53
CA GLY A 24 25.29 -5.52 2.75
C GLY A 24 24.65 -4.39 3.57
N GLN A 25 25.31 -3.24 3.73
CA GLN A 25 24.75 -2.10 4.44
C GLN A 25 23.53 -1.50 3.74
N ILE A 26 23.52 -1.44 2.40
CA ILE A 26 22.35 -1.02 1.63
C ILE A 26 21.21 -2.02 1.82
N HIS A 27 21.50 -3.32 1.72
CA HIS A 27 20.50 -4.36 1.91
C HIS A 27 19.83 -4.27 3.29
N ASP A 28 20.62 -4.14 4.35
CA ASP A 28 20.12 -4.00 5.72
C ASP A 28 19.29 -2.74 5.91
N GLU A 29 19.72 -1.62 5.34
CA GLU A 29 18.97 -0.36 5.40
C GLU A 29 17.65 -0.46 4.62
N VAL A 30 17.64 -1.12 3.46
CA VAL A 30 16.41 -1.39 2.71
C VAL A 30 15.47 -2.26 3.52
N ARG A 31 15.95 -3.36 4.14
CA ARG A 31 15.15 -4.24 5.01
C ARG A 31 14.58 -3.48 6.22
N ARG A 32 15.35 -2.59 6.82
CA ARG A 32 14.86 -1.73 7.91
C ARG A 32 13.72 -0.83 7.42
N LEU A 33 13.85 -0.24 6.23
CA LEU A 33 12.85 0.66 5.67
C LEU A 33 11.57 -0.07 5.24
N THR A 34 11.67 -1.25 4.63
CA THR A 34 10.49 -2.07 4.27
C THR A 34 9.68 -2.46 5.51
N ALA A 35 10.36 -2.88 6.58
CA ALA A 35 9.72 -3.22 7.86
C ALA A 35 9.14 -2.01 8.61
N ALA A 36 9.70 -0.82 8.44
CA ALA A 36 9.24 0.39 9.12
C ALA A 36 8.07 1.07 8.38
N TYR A 37 8.00 0.94 7.06
CA TYR A 37 7.06 1.68 6.21
C TYR A 37 5.59 1.58 6.64
N PRO A 38 5.03 0.38 6.93
CA PRO A 38 3.61 0.28 7.28
C PRO A 38 3.28 0.84 8.67
N ARG A 39 4.29 0.98 9.54
CA ARG A 39 4.14 1.31 10.96
C ARG A 39 4.39 2.78 11.25
N LEU A 40 5.35 3.40 10.55
CA LEU A 40 5.78 4.77 10.82
C LEU A 40 5.20 5.76 9.81
N ALA A 41 4.94 6.98 10.27
CA ALA A 41 4.45 8.05 9.41
C ALA A 41 5.51 8.44 8.36
N LEU A 42 5.08 8.70 7.12
CA LEU A 42 5.98 8.98 6.00
C LEU A 42 7.06 10.06 6.28
N PRO A 43 6.77 11.18 6.98
CA PRO A 43 7.79 12.19 7.28
C PRO A 43 9.01 11.64 8.04
N THR A 44 8.87 10.55 8.82
CA THR A 44 9.98 9.95 9.56
C THR A 44 10.91 9.12 8.66
N LEU A 45 10.42 8.66 7.51
CA LEU A 45 11.11 7.72 6.61
C LEU A 45 11.60 8.37 5.32
N LEU A 46 10.94 9.42 4.83
CA LEU A 46 11.16 9.97 3.50
C LEU A 46 12.63 10.34 3.24
N GLY A 47 13.31 10.96 4.21
CA GLY A 47 14.71 11.32 4.07
C GLY A 47 15.65 10.11 3.96
N ASP A 48 15.35 9.00 4.64
CA ASP A 48 16.12 7.76 4.51
C ASP A 48 15.88 7.13 3.13
N LEU A 49 14.62 7.06 2.68
CA LEU A 49 14.23 6.49 1.39
C LEU A 49 14.94 7.19 0.22
N VAL A 50 14.91 8.53 0.21
CA VAL A 50 15.58 9.33 -0.83
C VAL A 50 17.09 9.10 -0.78
N GLU A 51 17.71 9.10 0.40
CA GLU A 51 19.16 8.94 0.51
C GLU A 51 19.65 7.56 0.05
N VAL A 52 18.90 6.49 0.34
CA VAL A 52 19.23 5.14 -0.11
C VAL A 52 19.00 4.99 -1.61
N GLN A 53 17.92 5.54 -2.18
CA GLN A 53 17.71 5.55 -3.62
C GLN A 53 18.86 6.30 -4.34
N ASP A 54 19.21 7.50 -3.86
CA ASP A 54 20.30 8.29 -4.44
C ASP A 54 21.66 7.57 -4.34
N LEU A 55 21.91 6.83 -3.26
CA LEU A 55 23.12 6.02 -3.14
C LEU A 55 23.11 4.85 -4.14
N THR A 56 22.03 4.09 -4.20
CA THR A 56 21.90 2.94 -5.11
C THR A 56 22.03 3.35 -6.58
N PHE A 57 21.39 4.45 -7.00
CA PHE A 57 21.53 4.98 -8.37
C PHE A 57 22.95 5.46 -8.66
N ARG A 58 23.58 6.25 -7.78
CA ARG A 58 24.97 6.68 -7.99
C ARG A 58 25.93 5.49 -8.14
N LEU A 59 25.70 4.43 -7.37
CA LEU A 59 26.49 3.20 -7.45
C LEU A 59 26.25 2.43 -8.76
N LEU A 60 25.01 2.41 -9.28
CA LEU A 60 24.70 1.83 -10.60
C LEU A 60 25.28 2.65 -11.76
N GLU A 61 25.25 3.98 -11.67
CA GLU A 61 25.67 4.90 -12.74
C GLU A 61 27.19 5.09 -12.81
N HIS A 62 27.87 5.07 -11.67
CA HIS A 62 29.28 5.45 -11.57
C HIS A 62 30.17 4.40 -10.90
N GLY A 63 29.57 3.36 -10.31
CA GLY A 63 30.31 2.27 -9.68
C GLY A 63 30.84 1.26 -10.70
N ARG A 64 31.98 0.65 -10.37
CA ARG A 64 32.50 -0.56 -11.00
C ARG A 64 31.84 -1.75 -10.31
N VAL A 65 30.67 -2.12 -10.83
CA VAL A 65 29.84 -3.18 -10.24
C VAL A 65 30.01 -4.47 -11.03
N LYS A 66 30.25 -5.60 -10.36
CA LYS A 66 30.24 -6.90 -11.04
C LYS A 66 28.80 -7.26 -11.43
N PRO A 67 28.57 -8.02 -12.52
CA PRO A 67 27.21 -8.31 -12.98
C PRO A 67 26.25 -8.87 -11.92
N LEU A 68 26.71 -9.78 -11.05
CA LEU A 68 25.88 -10.32 -9.96
C LEU A 68 25.52 -9.26 -8.91
N GLN A 69 26.48 -8.42 -8.52
CA GLN A 69 26.24 -7.30 -7.59
C GLN A 69 25.31 -6.26 -8.23
N ALA A 70 25.37 -6.09 -9.56
CA ALA A 70 24.51 -5.15 -10.27
C ALA A 70 23.04 -5.62 -10.22
N ARG A 71 22.78 -6.93 -10.39
CA ARG A 71 21.42 -7.48 -10.25
C ARG A 71 20.84 -7.24 -8.87
N GLU A 72 21.62 -7.49 -7.82
CA GLU A 72 21.21 -7.23 -6.44
C GLU A 72 20.98 -5.75 -6.18
N LEU A 73 21.87 -4.89 -6.67
CA LEU A 73 21.71 -3.43 -6.54
C LEU A 73 20.49 -2.90 -7.31
N TYR A 74 20.18 -3.47 -8.47
CA TYR A 74 18.94 -3.19 -9.19
C TYR A 74 17.70 -3.65 -8.43
N LEU A 75 17.74 -4.80 -7.73
CA LEU A 75 16.64 -5.23 -6.86
C LEU A 75 16.40 -4.20 -5.74
N LEU A 76 17.46 -3.82 -5.03
CA LEU A 76 17.39 -2.84 -3.94
C LEU A 76 16.92 -1.45 -4.44
N ALA A 77 17.38 -1.05 -5.63
CA ALA A 77 16.90 0.16 -6.31
C ALA A 77 15.43 0.06 -6.71
N GLY A 78 14.97 -1.12 -7.13
CA GLY A 78 13.57 -1.39 -7.45
C GLY A 78 12.67 -1.28 -6.21
N ILE A 79 13.06 -1.93 -5.11
CA ILE A 79 12.38 -1.86 -3.82
C ILE A 79 12.25 -0.42 -3.33
N THR A 80 13.36 0.33 -3.31
CA THR A 80 13.37 1.72 -2.81
C THR A 80 12.58 2.67 -3.71
N SER A 81 12.69 2.52 -5.03
CA SER A 81 11.85 3.27 -5.98
C SER A 81 10.37 2.93 -5.83
N GLY A 82 10.04 1.67 -5.53
CA GLY A 82 8.70 1.22 -5.18
C GLY A 82 8.14 1.89 -3.91
N MET A 83 8.95 1.97 -2.86
CA MET A 83 8.57 2.68 -1.63
C MET A 83 8.40 4.19 -1.85
N LEU A 84 9.20 4.81 -2.73
CA LEU A 84 9.04 6.23 -3.12
C LEU A 84 7.83 6.46 -4.02
N ALA A 85 7.46 5.48 -4.84
CA ALA A 85 6.20 5.50 -5.57
C ALA A 85 5.01 5.43 -4.60
N LYS A 86 5.05 4.54 -3.61
CA LYS A 86 4.05 4.49 -2.53
C LYS A 86 4.03 5.79 -1.71
N ALA A 87 5.19 6.41 -1.46
CA ALA A 87 5.27 7.68 -0.73
C ALA A 87 4.60 8.81 -1.51
N SER A 88 4.87 8.89 -2.81
CA SER A 88 4.22 9.87 -3.69
C SER A 88 2.70 9.64 -3.76
N HIS A 89 2.26 8.38 -3.73
CA HIS A 89 0.84 8.02 -3.63
C HIS A 89 0.24 8.48 -2.29
N ASP A 90 0.92 8.24 -1.17
CA ASP A 90 0.48 8.66 0.17
C ASP A 90 0.42 10.18 0.33
N LEU A 91 1.18 10.91 -0.47
CA LEU A 91 1.13 12.38 -0.58
C LEU A 91 0.07 12.89 -1.58
N GLY A 92 -0.68 12.00 -2.23
CA GLY A 92 -1.73 12.36 -3.19
C GLY A 92 -1.20 12.84 -4.54
N ASN A 93 0.02 12.42 -4.94
CA ASN A 93 0.63 12.76 -6.22
C ASN A 93 0.72 11.52 -7.14
N PRO A 94 -0.38 11.16 -7.84
CA PRO A 94 -0.40 9.95 -8.68
C PRO A 94 0.57 10.03 -9.87
N SER A 95 0.89 11.23 -10.37
CA SER A 95 1.84 11.40 -11.46
C SER A 95 3.26 11.05 -11.02
N ALA A 96 3.73 11.61 -9.90
CA ALA A 96 5.02 11.26 -9.32
C ALA A 96 5.07 9.79 -8.89
N ALA A 97 3.99 9.26 -8.31
CA ALA A 97 3.88 7.87 -7.94
C ALA A 97 4.07 6.93 -9.14
N MET A 98 3.40 7.20 -10.25
CA MET A 98 3.52 6.40 -11.46
C MET A 98 4.90 6.52 -12.11
N MET A 99 5.54 7.69 -12.04
CA MET A 99 6.92 7.88 -12.52
C MET A 99 7.90 7.00 -11.73
N GLN A 100 7.84 7.06 -10.40
CA GLN A 100 8.67 6.22 -9.52
C GLN A 100 8.37 4.73 -9.71
N ALA A 101 7.10 4.35 -9.91
CA ALA A 101 6.72 2.95 -10.16
C ALA A 101 7.28 2.44 -11.50
N ARG A 102 7.34 3.28 -12.53
CA ARG A 102 7.99 2.92 -13.81
C ARG A 102 9.50 2.72 -13.64
N THR A 103 10.16 3.57 -12.86
CA THR A 103 11.58 3.38 -12.50
C THR A 103 11.78 2.07 -11.74
N ALA A 104 10.92 1.78 -10.75
CA ALA A 104 10.95 0.53 -10.01
C ALA A 104 10.80 -0.69 -10.92
N PHE A 105 9.93 -0.62 -11.94
CA PHE A 105 9.76 -1.70 -12.91
C PHE A 105 11.02 -1.92 -13.76
N VAL A 106 11.66 -0.85 -14.24
CA VAL A 106 12.93 -0.95 -14.98
C VAL A 106 14.02 -1.57 -14.11
N CYS A 107 14.10 -1.19 -12.83
CA CYS A 107 15.04 -1.79 -11.89
C CYS A 107 14.73 -3.28 -11.66
N ALA A 108 13.47 -3.65 -11.45
CA ALA A 108 13.05 -5.06 -11.32
C ALA A 108 13.39 -5.89 -12.57
N ASP A 109 13.29 -5.29 -13.75
CA ASP A 109 13.64 -5.92 -15.02
C ASP A 109 15.14 -6.15 -15.16
N ASN A 110 15.95 -5.15 -14.83
CA ASN A 110 17.42 -5.28 -14.84
C ASN A 110 17.96 -6.21 -13.74
N ALA A 111 17.22 -6.35 -12.63
CA ALA A 111 17.51 -7.37 -11.61
C ALA A 111 17.16 -8.80 -12.09
N ASP A 112 16.35 -8.89 -13.15
CA ASP A 112 15.69 -10.10 -13.62
C ASP A 112 14.95 -10.83 -12.49
N HIS A 113 14.03 -10.09 -11.84
CA HIS A 113 13.33 -10.55 -10.65
C HIS A 113 11.81 -10.53 -10.84
N GLN A 114 11.20 -11.72 -11.00
CA GLN A 114 9.78 -11.83 -11.35
C GLN A 114 8.84 -11.34 -10.24
N ALA A 115 9.06 -11.76 -8.99
CA ALA A 115 8.21 -11.31 -7.87
C ALA A 115 8.24 -9.78 -7.70
N MET A 116 9.41 -9.14 -7.88
CA MET A 116 9.52 -7.69 -7.87
C MET A 116 8.78 -7.03 -9.05
N ARG A 117 8.85 -7.57 -10.27
CA ARG A 117 8.05 -7.08 -11.42
C ARG A 117 6.55 -7.14 -11.09
N ALA A 118 6.09 -8.26 -10.54
CA ALA A 118 4.70 -8.45 -10.11
C ALA A 118 4.29 -7.46 -9.01
N TRP A 119 5.14 -7.25 -8.00
CA TRP A 119 4.90 -6.29 -6.92
C TRP A 119 4.78 -4.85 -7.44
N VAL A 120 5.61 -4.47 -8.42
CA VAL A 120 5.49 -3.14 -9.06
C VAL A 120 4.19 -3.02 -9.85
N ARG A 121 3.72 -4.09 -10.52
CA ARG A 121 2.40 -4.09 -11.18
C ARG A 121 1.27 -3.93 -10.18
N SER A 122 1.35 -4.58 -9.01
CA SER A 122 0.42 -4.36 -7.90
C SER A 122 0.40 -2.90 -7.46
N LEU A 123 1.57 -2.28 -7.32
CA LEU A 123 1.67 -0.86 -6.95
C LEU A 123 1.08 0.07 -8.02
N GLN A 124 1.29 -0.21 -9.31
CA GLN A 124 0.68 0.55 -10.41
C GLN A 124 -0.85 0.42 -10.41
N SER A 125 -1.36 -0.78 -10.13
CA SER A 125 -2.80 -1.02 -9.95
C SER A 125 -3.36 -0.20 -8.78
N LEU A 126 -2.70 -0.25 -7.61
CA LEU A 126 -3.06 0.56 -6.43
C LEU A 126 -3.11 2.06 -6.75
N ILE A 127 -2.08 2.59 -7.40
CA ILE A 127 -2.00 4.02 -7.77
C ILE A 127 -3.15 4.39 -8.71
N SER A 128 -3.44 3.56 -9.71
CA SER A 128 -4.54 3.82 -10.67
C SER A 128 -5.91 3.72 -10.01
N TYR A 129 -6.12 2.76 -9.11
CA TYR A 129 -7.35 2.61 -8.34
C TYR A 129 -7.68 3.91 -7.59
N TRP A 130 -6.73 4.41 -6.81
CA TRP A 130 -6.92 5.62 -6.00
C TRP A 130 -6.93 6.92 -6.82
N ALA A 131 -6.37 6.90 -8.03
CA ALA A 131 -6.49 7.99 -9.00
C ALA A 131 -7.86 8.02 -9.72
N GLY A 132 -8.82 7.15 -9.35
CA GLY A 132 -10.14 7.09 -9.97
C GLY A 132 -10.13 6.47 -11.38
N ARG A 133 -9.15 5.61 -11.68
CA ARG A 133 -8.99 4.94 -12.97
C ARG A 133 -9.10 3.41 -12.80
N PRO A 134 -10.31 2.89 -12.47
CA PRO A 134 -10.46 1.49 -12.08
C PRO A 134 -10.20 0.50 -13.23
N ALA A 135 -10.51 0.86 -14.49
CA ALA A 135 -10.17 0.04 -15.65
C ALA A 135 -8.64 -0.14 -15.79
N GLU A 136 -7.88 0.95 -15.71
CA GLU A 136 -6.40 0.89 -15.72
C GLU A 136 -5.84 0.14 -14.50
N ALA A 137 -6.52 0.21 -13.35
CA ALA A 137 -6.14 -0.57 -12.19
C ALA A 137 -6.32 -2.08 -12.43
N ALA A 138 -7.43 -2.50 -13.05
CA ALA A 138 -7.66 -3.88 -13.45
C ALA A 138 -6.63 -4.35 -14.48
N ASP A 139 -6.29 -3.51 -15.47
CA ASP A 139 -5.27 -3.82 -16.48
C ASP A 139 -3.89 -4.07 -15.83
N TYR A 140 -3.46 -3.24 -14.87
CA TYR A 140 -2.20 -3.47 -14.16
C TYR A 140 -2.23 -4.72 -13.28
N ALA A 141 -3.36 -5.02 -12.62
CA ALA A 141 -3.50 -6.25 -11.85
C ALA A 141 -3.37 -7.48 -12.77
N LEU A 142 -4.03 -7.46 -13.93
CA LEU A 142 -3.92 -8.52 -14.94
C LEU A 142 -2.50 -8.65 -15.52
N LEU A 143 -1.82 -7.53 -15.77
CA LEU A 143 -0.42 -7.53 -16.19
C LEU A 143 0.50 -8.16 -15.13
N GLY A 144 0.25 -7.90 -13.85
CA GLY A 144 0.98 -8.54 -12.77
C GLY A 144 0.73 -10.05 -12.73
N GLN A 145 -0.53 -10.47 -12.83
CA GLN A 145 -0.93 -11.88 -12.83
C GLN A 145 -0.33 -12.66 -14.01
N SER A 146 -0.31 -12.08 -15.22
CA SER A 146 0.27 -12.76 -16.39
C SER A 146 1.79 -12.90 -16.33
N THR A 147 2.48 -12.14 -15.47
CA THR A 147 3.91 -12.31 -15.18
C THR A 147 4.17 -13.17 -13.94
N ALA A 148 3.12 -13.63 -13.27
CA ALA A 148 3.15 -14.27 -11.96
C ALA A 148 2.90 -15.79 -11.98
N ASP A 149 2.88 -16.45 -13.15
CA ASP A 149 2.64 -17.90 -13.24
C ASP A 149 3.57 -18.74 -12.33
N ASP A 150 4.77 -18.23 -12.02
CA ASP A 150 5.73 -18.83 -11.07
C ASP A 150 5.86 -18.09 -9.73
N VAL A 151 5.19 -16.95 -9.53
CA VAL A 151 5.26 -16.13 -8.32
C VAL A 151 4.29 -16.67 -7.27
N ARG A 152 4.84 -17.33 -6.25
CA ARG A 152 4.08 -17.94 -5.15
C ARG A 152 4.19 -17.18 -3.82
N GLY A 153 4.93 -16.07 -3.78
CA GLY A 153 4.98 -15.19 -2.62
C GLY A 153 3.66 -14.44 -2.40
N THR A 154 3.58 -13.67 -1.31
CA THR A 154 2.33 -13.00 -0.91
C THR A 154 1.85 -11.92 -1.90
N THR A 155 2.72 -11.47 -2.81
CA THR A 155 2.37 -10.58 -3.93
C THR A 155 1.26 -11.14 -4.82
N SER A 156 1.19 -12.47 -5.01
CA SER A 156 0.14 -13.13 -5.78
C SER A 156 -1.26 -12.87 -5.21
N VAL A 157 -1.39 -12.95 -3.88
CA VAL A 157 -2.62 -12.63 -3.14
C VAL A 157 -3.00 -11.16 -3.31
N TRP A 158 -2.00 -10.27 -3.24
CA TRP A 158 -2.23 -8.83 -3.40
C TRP A 158 -2.77 -8.49 -4.79
N LEU A 159 -2.23 -9.10 -5.86
CA LEU A 159 -2.72 -8.90 -7.23
C LEU A 159 -4.19 -9.30 -7.38
N ALA A 160 -4.59 -10.44 -6.82
CA ALA A 160 -5.99 -10.88 -6.86
C ALA A 160 -6.90 -9.93 -6.07
N CYS A 161 -6.48 -9.47 -4.90
CA CYS A 161 -7.22 -8.49 -4.10
C CYS A 161 -7.37 -7.13 -4.81
N LEU A 162 -6.33 -6.68 -5.51
CA LEU A 162 -6.37 -5.45 -6.32
C LEU A 162 -7.33 -5.58 -7.50
N SER A 163 -7.33 -6.73 -8.17
CA SER A 163 -8.29 -7.06 -9.22
C SER A 163 -9.73 -6.99 -8.69
N ALA A 164 -10.00 -7.61 -7.53
CA ALA A 164 -11.31 -7.55 -6.89
C ALA A 164 -11.77 -6.12 -6.61
N ARG A 165 -10.90 -5.28 -6.04
CA ARG A 165 -11.22 -3.87 -5.77
C ARG A 165 -11.48 -3.07 -7.06
N ALA A 166 -10.69 -3.29 -8.09
CA ALA A 166 -10.85 -2.62 -9.37
C ALA A 166 -12.19 -2.98 -10.03
N HIS A 167 -12.53 -4.28 -10.10
CA HIS A 167 -13.80 -4.75 -10.65
C HIS A 167 -15.00 -4.32 -9.82
N ALA A 168 -14.88 -4.24 -8.50
CA ALA A 168 -15.94 -3.73 -7.63
C ALA A 168 -16.30 -2.28 -7.96
N LEU A 169 -15.31 -1.40 -8.18
CA LEU A 169 -15.56 -0.02 -8.60
C LEU A 169 -16.11 0.10 -10.03
N ILE A 170 -15.84 -0.87 -10.91
CA ILE A 170 -16.44 -0.94 -12.26
C ILE A 170 -17.90 -1.39 -12.18
N GLY A 171 -18.30 -2.10 -11.11
CA GLY A 171 -19.61 -2.73 -10.96
C GLY A 171 -19.69 -4.13 -11.57
N ASP A 172 -18.55 -4.79 -11.81
CA ASP A 172 -18.50 -6.16 -12.33
C ASP A 172 -18.51 -7.16 -11.16
N ALA A 173 -19.71 -7.59 -10.78
CA ALA A 173 -19.94 -8.50 -9.65
C ALA A 173 -19.35 -9.90 -9.87
N GLU A 174 -19.33 -10.40 -11.09
CA GLU A 174 -18.80 -11.72 -11.41
C GLU A 174 -17.27 -11.72 -11.35
N ALA A 175 -16.63 -10.73 -11.98
CA ALA A 175 -15.19 -10.58 -11.91
C ALA A 175 -14.70 -10.28 -10.49
N THR A 176 -15.45 -9.48 -9.72
CA THR A 176 -15.14 -9.22 -8.30
C THR A 176 -15.14 -10.50 -7.47
N ARG A 177 -16.19 -11.32 -7.57
CA ARG A 177 -16.27 -12.59 -6.81
C ARG A 177 -15.22 -13.59 -7.26
N THR A 178 -14.95 -13.65 -8.56
CA THR A 178 -13.88 -14.50 -9.11
C THR A 178 -12.52 -14.09 -8.57
N ALA A 179 -12.21 -12.79 -8.56
CA ALA A 179 -10.95 -12.28 -8.03
C ALA A 179 -10.81 -12.48 -6.51
N ILE A 180 -11.90 -12.40 -5.74
CA ILE A 180 -11.90 -12.76 -4.32
C ILE A 180 -11.57 -14.25 -4.14
N GLN A 181 -12.18 -15.14 -4.91
CA GLN A 181 -11.86 -16.57 -4.85
C GLN A 181 -10.39 -16.84 -5.24
N GLN A 182 -9.88 -16.16 -6.27
CA GLN A 182 -8.47 -16.24 -6.65
C GLN A 182 -7.53 -15.78 -5.54
N ALA A 183 -7.92 -14.78 -4.73
CA ALA A 183 -7.12 -14.34 -3.59
C ALA A 183 -7.06 -15.41 -2.50
N GLU A 184 -8.16 -16.10 -2.22
CA GLU A 184 -8.20 -17.23 -1.28
C GLU A 184 -7.36 -18.42 -1.77
N ASP A 185 -7.50 -18.77 -3.05
CA ASP A 185 -6.73 -19.86 -3.67
C ASP A 185 -5.23 -19.52 -3.68
N ALA A 186 -4.87 -18.28 -4.02
CA ALA A 186 -3.49 -17.80 -3.96
C ALA A 186 -2.94 -17.86 -2.55
N ARG A 187 -3.73 -17.45 -1.53
CA ARG A 187 -3.33 -17.51 -0.12
C ARG A 187 -3.00 -18.93 0.31
N ALA A 188 -3.85 -19.90 -0.06
CA ALA A 188 -3.64 -21.31 0.28
C ALA A 188 -2.37 -21.90 -0.40
N ALA A 189 -1.93 -21.32 -1.52
CA ALA A 189 -0.76 -21.75 -2.27
C ALA A 189 0.53 -20.96 -1.95
N VAL A 190 0.49 -20.00 -1.01
CA VAL A 190 1.64 -19.14 -0.70
C VAL A 190 2.85 -19.96 -0.28
N VAL A 191 3.98 -19.68 -0.93
CA VAL A 191 5.32 -20.08 -0.51
C VAL A 191 6.15 -18.80 -0.41
N PRO A 192 6.54 -18.37 0.80
CA PRO A 192 7.30 -17.12 0.97
C PRO A 192 8.55 -17.08 0.10
N ASP A 193 8.75 -15.97 -0.62
CA ASP A 193 9.89 -15.75 -1.50
C ASP A 193 10.94 -14.78 -0.90
N ASP A 194 11.96 -14.46 -1.69
CA ASP A 194 13.03 -13.55 -1.30
C ASP A 194 12.55 -12.09 -1.13
N LEU A 195 11.47 -11.69 -1.81
CA LEU A 195 10.83 -10.41 -1.60
C LEU A 195 10.07 -10.39 -0.26
N ASP A 196 9.33 -11.46 0.05
CA ASP A 196 8.66 -11.63 1.35
C ASP A 196 9.67 -11.59 2.52
N ALA A 197 10.91 -12.04 2.31
CA ALA A 197 11.98 -12.00 3.31
C ALA A 197 12.47 -10.57 3.68
N PHE A 198 12.04 -9.53 2.96
CA PHE A 198 12.23 -8.13 3.38
C PHE A 198 11.18 -7.67 4.41
N GLY A 199 10.06 -8.37 4.54
CA GLY A 199 8.99 -8.04 5.49
C GLY A 199 8.28 -6.71 5.21
N GLY A 200 7.40 -6.34 6.14
CA GLY A 200 6.66 -5.08 6.12
C GLY A 200 5.93 -4.84 4.80
N ILE A 201 6.24 -3.74 4.10
CA ILE A 201 5.53 -3.40 2.84
C ILE A 201 5.73 -4.41 1.70
N MET A 202 6.72 -5.30 1.82
CA MET A 202 6.97 -6.35 0.84
C MET A 202 6.12 -7.60 1.05
N THR A 203 5.40 -7.69 2.16
CA THR A 203 4.45 -8.78 2.42
C THR A 203 3.01 -8.31 2.29
N PHE A 204 2.12 -9.28 2.11
CA PHE A 204 0.68 -9.08 2.12
C PHE A 204 0.06 -10.04 3.15
N PRO A 205 -0.04 -9.63 4.43
CA PRO A 205 -0.51 -10.49 5.50
C PRO A 205 -2.04 -10.67 5.48
N GLU A 206 -2.55 -11.63 6.25
CA GLU A 206 -3.98 -11.97 6.29
C GLU A 206 -4.90 -10.80 6.68
N PRO A 207 -4.59 -9.97 7.72
CA PRO A 207 -5.42 -8.80 8.03
C PRO A 207 -5.60 -7.85 6.84
N ARG A 208 -4.55 -7.71 6.01
CA ARG A 208 -4.58 -6.85 4.83
C ARG A 208 -5.41 -7.43 3.69
N GLN A 209 -5.38 -8.75 3.51
CA GLN A 209 -6.29 -9.44 2.59
C GLN A 209 -7.75 -9.24 3.00
N LEU A 210 -8.07 -9.47 4.29
CA LEU A 210 -9.42 -9.31 4.80
C LEU A 210 -9.94 -7.88 4.59
N TYR A 211 -9.10 -6.87 4.84
CA TYR A 211 -9.41 -5.48 4.52
C TYR A 211 -9.74 -5.28 3.03
N TYR A 212 -8.88 -5.72 2.11
CA TYR A 212 -9.12 -5.50 0.68
C TYR A 212 -10.39 -6.23 0.17
N VAL A 213 -10.66 -7.43 0.70
CA VAL A 213 -11.86 -8.21 0.36
C VAL A 213 -13.11 -7.54 0.94
N ALA A 214 -13.05 -7.01 2.17
CA ALA A 214 -14.12 -6.22 2.75
C ALA A 214 -14.42 -4.98 1.89
N GLU A 215 -13.39 -4.22 1.53
CA GLU A 215 -13.51 -3.02 0.69
C GLU A 215 -14.17 -3.33 -0.67
N ALA A 216 -13.72 -4.38 -1.35
CA ALA A 216 -14.31 -4.80 -2.62
C ALA A 216 -15.79 -5.18 -2.46
N THR A 217 -16.15 -5.83 -1.35
CA THR A 217 -17.53 -6.22 -1.06
C THR A 217 -18.42 -5.01 -0.78
N VAL A 218 -17.92 -4.08 0.05
CA VAL A 218 -18.63 -2.86 0.42
C VAL A 218 -18.87 -1.97 -0.79
N HIS A 219 -17.87 -1.80 -1.67
CA HIS A 219 -18.03 -0.99 -2.89
C HIS A 219 -18.94 -1.64 -3.92
N LEU A 220 -18.95 -2.98 -4.01
CA LEU A 220 -19.88 -3.67 -4.91
C LEU A 220 -21.33 -3.49 -4.45
N GLY A 221 -21.57 -3.45 -3.14
CA GLY A 221 -22.85 -3.02 -2.56
C GLY A 221 -24.04 -3.97 -2.74
N GLU A 222 -23.82 -5.18 -3.28
CA GLU A 222 -24.89 -6.17 -3.53
C GLU A 222 -25.46 -6.78 -2.24
N ASP A 223 -24.63 -6.93 -1.20
CA ASP A 223 -25.00 -7.51 0.09
C ASP A 223 -24.41 -6.71 1.26
N PRO A 224 -25.18 -5.76 1.83
CA PRO A 224 -24.74 -4.96 2.98
C PRO A 224 -24.47 -5.78 4.24
N VAL A 225 -25.12 -6.94 4.43
CA VAL A 225 -24.88 -7.81 5.59
C VAL A 225 -23.50 -8.47 5.47
N LEU A 226 -23.19 -9.00 4.29
CA LEU A 226 -21.88 -9.59 4.01
C LEU A 226 -20.77 -8.53 4.08
N GLY A 227 -21.02 -7.32 3.55
CA GLY A 227 -20.09 -6.20 3.63
C GLY A 227 -19.74 -5.83 5.08
N GLU A 228 -20.74 -5.76 5.96
CA GLU A 228 -20.50 -5.50 7.39
C GLU A 228 -19.71 -6.65 8.03
N SER A 229 -20.15 -7.90 7.85
CA SER A 229 -19.48 -9.06 8.46
C SER A 229 -18.00 -9.18 8.04
N ARG A 230 -17.68 -8.93 6.75
CA ARG A 230 -16.30 -8.92 6.26
C ARG A 230 -15.50 -7.76 6.85
N SER A 231 -16.11 -6.59 6.99
CA SER A 231 -15.45 -5.41 7.58
C SER A 231 -15.17 -5.61 9.07
N GLU A 232 -16.10 -6.21 9.82
CA GLU A 232 -15.88 -6.60 11.22
C GLU A 232 -14.75 -7.61 11.37
N ALA A 233 -14.67 -8.60 10.47
CA ALA A 233 -13.57 -9.56 10.43
C ALA A 233 -12.22 -8.87 10.17
N ALA A 234 -12.17 -7.94 9.22
CA ALA A 234 -10.95 -7.16 8.92
C ALA A 234 -10.52 -6.30 10.13
N VAL A 235 -11.44 -5.59 10.77
CA VAL A 235 -11.16 -4.79 11.98
C VAL A 235 -10.68 -5.68 13.13
N SER A 236 -11.31 -6.85 13.32
CA SER A 236 -10.89 -7.81 14.33
C SER A 236 -9.50 -8.38 14.05
N ALA A 237 -9.18 -8.64 12.78
CA ALA A 237 -7.86 -9.13 12.38
C ALA A 237 -6.76 -8.10 12.67
N TYR A 238 -6.98 -6.82 12.38
CA TYR A 238 -6.01 -5.77 12.72
C TYR A 238 -5.85 -5.56 14.23
N ARG A 239 -6.94 -5.64 15.00
CA ARG A 239 -6.88 -5.55 16.47
C ARG A 239 -6.01 -6.64 17.10
N ASN A 240 -5.97 -7.82 16.48
CA ASN A 240 -5.23 -8.98 16.96
C ASN A 240 -3.93 -9.23 16.18
N ALA A 241 -3.56 -8.35 15.24
CA ALA A 241 -2.38 -8.51 14.40
C ALA A 241 -1.09 -8.43 15.23
N SER A 242 -0.10 -9.22 14.83
CA SER A 242 1.27 -9.05 15.34
C SER A 242 1.85 -7.72 14.85
N GLU A 243 2.93 -7.25 15.49
CA GLU A 243 3.58 -5.98 15.10
C GLU A 243 4.06 -6.00 13.64
N ASP A 244 4.48 -7.17 13.13
CA ASP A 244 5.00 -7.33 11.76
C ASP A 244 3.90 -7.35 10.69
N GLU A 245 2.65 -7.64 11.08
CA GLU A 245 1.48 -7.71 10.19
C GLU A 245 0.60 -6.45 10.27
N TRP A 246 0.82 -5.62 11.30
CA TRP A 246 0.03 -4.44 11.57
C TRP A 246 0.50 -3.22 10.75
N ALA A 247 -0.47 -2.45 10.26
CA ALA A 247 -0.24 -1.22 9.51
C ALA A 247 -1.35 -0.20 9.81
N PHE A 248 -0.97 0.99 10.30
CA PHE A 248 -1.95 2.03 10.69
C PHE A 248 -2.86 2.44 9.52
N GLY A 249 -2.30 2.48 8.30
CA GLY A 249 -3.02 2.89 7.10
C GLY A 249 -4.10 1.89 6.69
N ASP A 250 -3.78 0.60 6.74
CA ASP A 250 -4.72 -0.45 6.38
C ASP A 250 -5.77 -0.69 7.48
N GLU A 251 -5.40 -0.55 8.77
CA GLU A 251 -6.36 -0.58 9.89
C GLU A 251 -7.39 0.56 9.77
N ALA A 252 -6.93 1.78 9.47
CA ALA A 252 -7.81 2.90 9.22
C ALA A 252 -8.74 2.65 8.01
N GLY A 253 -8.23 2.01 6.96
CA GLY A 253 -9.02 1.53 5.83
C GLY A 253 -10.13 0.57 6.24
N ALA A 254 -9.80 -0.47 7.02
CA ALA A 254 -10.77 -1.44 7.53
C ALA A 254 -11.87 -0.78 8.39
N GLN A 255 -11.50 0.19 9.22
CA GLN A 255 -12.47 0.97 10.02
C GLN A 255 -13.41 1.81 9.13
N THR A 256 -12.88 2.43 8.07
CA THR A 256 -13.74 3.18 7.13
C THR A 256 -14.69 2.29 6.34
N ASP A 257 -14.28 1.08 5.97
CA ASP A 257 -15.16 0.13 5.29
C ASP A 257 -16.27 -0.38 6.21
N LEU A 258 -15.97 -0.61 7.50
CA LEU A 258 -16.99 -0.93 8.50
C LEU A 258 -18.00 0.21 8.65
N ALA A 259 -17.53 1.47 8.68
CA ALA A 259 -18.41 2.62 8.71
C ALA A 259 -19.30 2.71 7.46
N LEU A 260 -18.74 2.49 6.27
CA LEU A 260 -19.50 2.45 5.01
C LEU A 260 -20.56 1.34 5.00
N ALA A 261 -20.20 0.13 5.44
CA ALA A 261 -21.12 -1.00 5.53
C ALA A 261 -22.29 -0.70 6.49
N ARG A 262 -22.00 -0.10 7.66
CA ARG A 262 -23.01 0.30 8.64
C ARG A 262 -23.92 1.41 8.13
N ILE A 263 -23.38 2.38 7.39
CA ILE A 263 -24.19 3.41 6.71
C ILE A 263 -25.15 2.74 5.71
N ALA A 264 -24.68 1.78 4.90
CA ALA A 264 -25.50 1.06 3.94
C ALA A 264 -26.66 0.27 4.61
N ARG A 265 -26.48 -0.13 5.88
CA ARG A 265 -27.52 -0.76 6.71
C ARG A 265 -28.39 0.24 7.49
N GLY A 266 -28.02 1.51 7.49
CA GLY A 266 -28.68 2.58 8.22
C GLY A 266 -28.33 2.68 9.70
N GLU A 267 -27.21 2.10 10.11
CA GLU A 267 -26.69 2.09 11.47
C GLU A 267 -25.71 3.26 11.66
N ILE A 268 -26.24 4.50 11.70
CA ILE A 268 -25.43 5.72 11.73
C ILE A 268 -24.57 5.82 12.99
N GLU A 269 -25.13 5.49 14.15
CA GLU A 269 -24.40 5.46 15.42
C GLU A 269 -23.23 4.47 15.37
N GLY A 270 -23.46 3.29 14.79
CA GLY A 270 -22.41 2.28 14.60
C GLY A 270 -21.34 2.72 13.60
N ALA A 271 -21.69 3.53 12.60
CA ALA A 271 -20.73 4.11 11.66
C ALA A 271 -19.87 5.20 12.33
N ILE A 272 -20.45 6.01 13.23
CA ILE A 272 -19.71 6.99 14.04
C ILE A 272 -18.70 6.29 14.94
N GLU A 273 -19.10 5.19 15.58
CA GLU A 273 -18.19 4.38 16.41
C GLU A 273 -17.03 3.81 15.57
N ALA A 274 -17.35 3.23 14.40
CA ALA A 274 -16.35 2.61 13.53
C ALA A 274 -15.32 3.62 13.00
N VAL A 275 -15.75 4.83 12.60
CA VAL A 275 -14.82 5.83 12.03
C VAL A 275 -14.05 6.63 13.09
N ARG A 276 -14.46 6.57 14.36
CA ARG A 276 -13.83 7.36 15.45
C ARG A 276 -12.31 7.18 15.53
N PRO A 277 -11.74 5.95 15.55
CA PRO A 277 -10.30 5.75 15.60
C PRO A 277 -9.55 6.38 14.42
N VAL A 278 -10.21 6.52 13.26
CA VAL A 278 -9.64 7.16 12.07
C VAL A 278 -9.55 8.67 12.25
N LEU A 279 -10.59 9.29 12.78
CA LEU A 279 -10.64 10.75 13.01
C LEU A 279 -9.67 11.20 14.11
N ASP A 280 -9.34 10.30 15.04
CA ASP A 280 -8.38 10.53 16.12
C ASP A 280 -6.91 10.43 15.66
N LEU A 281 -6.65 10.01 14.40
CA LEU A 281 -5.28 9.89 13.89
C LEU A 281 -4.56 11.25 13.89
N PRO A 282 -3.28 11.28 14.31
CA PRO A 282 -2.45 12.48 14.25
C PRO A 282 -2.17 12.88 12.79
N VAL A 283 -1.90 14.16 12.56
CA VAL A 283 -1.75 14.74 11.21
C VAL A 283 -0.67 14.03 10.37
N GLU A 284 0.38 13.52 11.00
CA GLU A 284 1.47 12.78 10.36
C GLU A 284 0.97 11.49 9.70
N GLN A 285 -0.11 10.88 10.20
CA GLN A 285 -0.68 9.63 9.71
C GLN A 285 -1.85 9.83 8.73
N ARG A 286 -2.32 11.05 8.50
CA ARG A 286 -3.44 11.35 7.59
C ARG A 286 -3.01 11.35 6.11
N ASN A 287 -2.54 10.21 5.63
CA ASN A 287 -2.12 10.03 4.25
C ASN A 287 -3.32 10.09 3.29
N PHE A 288 -3.03 10.21 1.99
CA PHE A 288 -4.04 10.36 0.93
C PHE A 288 -5.09 9.23 0.93
N GLY A 289 -4.67 7.97 1.16
CA GLY A 289 -5.58 6.84 1.24
C GLY A 289 -6.59 6.99 2.37
N ILE A 290 -6.11 7.31 3.59
CA ILE A 290 -6.96 7.52 4.77
C ILE A 290 -7.92 8.69 4.55
N THR A 291 -7.43 9.83 4.07
CA THR A 291 -8.29 11.00 3.85
C THR A 291 -9.33 10.74 2.76
N SER A 292 -8.96 10.00 1.71
CA SER A 292 -9.89 9.62 0.64
C SER A 292 -10.95 8.64 1.13
N SER A 293 -10.57 7.67 1.97
CA SER A 293 -11.53 6.75 2.61
C SER A 293 -12.51 7.49 3.53
N ALA A 294 -12.03 8.45 4.34
CA ALA A 294 -12.90 9.28 5.16
C ALA A 294 -13.88 10.11 4.30
N GLN A 295 -13.42 10.64 3.16
CA GLN A 295 -14.29 11.33 2.19
C GLN A 295 -15.36 10.42 1.59
N ARG A 296 -15.08 9.12 1.39
CA ARG A 296 -16.11 8.15 0.96
C ARG A 296 -17.19 7.99 2.03
N VAL A 297 -16.83 7.92 3.31
CA VAL A 297 -17.78 7.91 4.44
C VAL A 297 -18.64 9.17 4.41
N HIS A 298 -18.02 10.34 4.23
CA HIS A 298 -18.74 11.62 4.08
C HIS A 298 -19.75 11.58 2.92
N ALA A 299 -19.35 11.09 1.75
CA ALA A 299 -20.23 10.96 0.59
C ALA A 299 -21.40 9.99 0.83
N ALA A 300 -21.17 8.87 1.52
CA ALA A 300 -22.21 7.90 1.85
C ALA A 300 -23.28 8.49 2.78
N LEU A 301 -22.88 9.35 3.73
CA LEU A 301 -23.81 10.08 4.60
C LEU A 301 -24.71 11.09 3.84
N HIS A 302 -24.34 11.47 2.61
CA HIS A 302 -25.18 12.33 1.75
C HIS A 302 -26.20 11.54 0.94
N ALA A 303 -25.84 10.35 0.45
CA ALA A 303 -26.65 9.56 -0.47
C ALA A 303 -27.93 8.99 0.16
N ASP A 304 -27.93 8.78 1.47
CA ASP A 304 -28.98 8.06 2.21
C ASP A 304 -30.30 8.85 2.32
N GLY A 305 -30.37 10.13 1.91
CA GLY A 305 -31.61 10.92 1.86
C GLY A 305 -32.30 11.15 3.23
N ARG A 306 -31.79 10.53 4.30
CA ARG A 306 -32.19 10.75 5.69
C ARG A 306 -31.75 12.17 6.05
N ARG A 307 -32.75 12.98 6.39
CA ARG A 307 -32.65 14.44 6.52
C ARG A 307 -31.41 14.90 7.30
N ASN A 308 -30.78 15.94 6.75
CA ASN A 308 -29.70 16.82 7.22
C ASN A 308 -29.74 17.30 8.70
N THR A 309 -29.97 16.44 9.69
CA THR A 309 -30.11 16.85 11.09
C THR A 309 -29.52 15.82 12.06
N GLY A 310 -28.78 16.30 13.05
CA GLY A 310 -28.23 15.49 14.15
C GLY A 310 -26.86 14.88 13.83
N ALA A 311 -26.61 13.69 14.38
CA ALA A 311 -25.28 13.06 14.43
C ALA A 311 -24.61 12.85 13.07
N ALA A 312 -25.38 12.62 11.99
CA ALA A 312 -24.83 12.50 10.63
C ALA A 312 -24.26 13.82 10.09
N ALA A 313 -24.84 14.97 10.45
CA ALA A 313 -24.33 16.27 10.05
C ALA A 313 -23.07 16.64 10.83
N ASP A 314 -23.04 16.32 12.14
CA ASP A 314 -21.87 16.53 12.99
C ASP A 314 -20.68 15.69 12.50
N LEU A 315 -20.90 14.40 12.22
CA LEU A 315 -19.86 13.52 11.69
C LEU A 315 -19.28 14.04 10.35
N ARG A 316 -20.10 14.59 9.47
CA ARG A 316 -19.58 15.20 8.22
C ARG A 316 -18.68 16.39 8.50
N GLY A 317 -19.06 17.27 9.43
CA GLY A 317 -18.24 18.41 9.83
C GLY A 317 -16.89 17.97 10.43
N GLU A 318 -16.88 16.89 11.20
CA GLU A 318 -15.64 16.30 11.72
C GLU A 318 -14.75 15.73 10.59
N ILE A 319 -15.32 15.02 9.62
CA ILE A 319 -14.58 14.50 8.46
C ILE A 319 -14.02 15.64 7.61
N GLU A 320 -14.78 16.71 7.40
CA GLU A 320 -14.30 17.91 6.68
C GLU A 320 -13.10 18.53 7.40
N ALA A 321 -13.15 18.69 8.73
CA ALA A 321 -12.04 19.19 9.52
C ALA A 321 -10.81 18.25 9.48
N PHE A 322 -11.04 16.94 9.55
CA PHE A 322 -9.98 15.93 9.48
C PHE A 322 -9.24 15.96 8.14
N THR A 323 -9.98 16.02 7.03
CA THR A 323 -9.44 15.97 5.66
C THR A 323 -8.83 17.30 5.20
N ALA A 324 -9.14 18.42 5.87
CA ALA A 324 -8.54 19.72 5.58
C ALA A 324 -7.03 19.81 5.93
N THR A 325 -6.53 18.92 6.79
CA THR A 325 -5.12 18.90 7.22
C THR A 325 -4.49 17.52 6.95
N PRO A 326 -4.19 17.17 5.69
CA PRO A 326 -3.54 15.90 5.35
C PRO A 326 -2.04 15.92 5.65
N THR A 327 -1.40 14.75 5.74
CA THR A 327 0.07 14.61 5.95
C THR A 327 0.90 15.42 4.96
N SER A 328 0.40 15.62 3.73
CA SER A 328 1.12 16.34 2.67
C SER A 328 1.42 17.80 3.02
N VAL A 329 0.75 18.41 4.01
CA VAL A 329 1.08 19.76 4.49
C VAL A 329 2.40 19.81 5.27
N LEU A 330 2.87 18.68 5.81
CA LEU A 330 4.08 18.58 6.62
C LEU A 330 5.35 18.32 5.81
N VAL A 331 5.19 17.92 4.55
CA VAL A 331 6.28 17.43 3.67
C VAL A 331 6.60 18.46 2.57
N ARG A 332 5.96 19.63 2.59
CA ARG A 332 6.20 20.74 1.66
C ARG A 332 7.42 21.56 2.03
#